data_AF-A0A6C2UJL7-F1
#
_entry.id   AF-A0A6C2UJL7-F1
#
_cell.length_a   1.000
_cell.length_b   1.000
_cell.length_c   1.000
_cell.angle_alpha   90.00
_cell.angle_beta   90.00
_cell.angle_gamma   90.00
#
_symmetry.space_group_name_H-M   'P 1'
#
loop_
_entity.id
_entity.type
_entity.pdbx_description
1 polymer ?
#
loop_
_entity_poly.entity_id
_entity_poly.type
_entity_poly.pdbx_seq_one_letter_code
_entity_poly.pdbx_strand_id
1 'polypeptide(L)'
;MRTRSNAMILTFGGLLFATVYLSGGTTYAEPAAGNGLNNANKKTAPVKRDPFWPLNYVPERIKNETLSNAQSVNGKQDWNAAMKQVVINGVSSRSDNECFAVINGRVKSMGETVSVSLGGLDYTWVVDDINKAGSVKLRQLSVK
;
A
#
# COMPACT_ATOMS: atom_id res chain seq x y z
N MET A 1 -12.11 -61.87 25.28
CA MET A 1 -13.46 -61.53 24.76
C MET A 1 -13.36 -60.15 24.12
N ARG A 2 -13.14 -59.97 22.81
CA ARG A 2 -14.06 -60.12 21.66
C ARG A 2 -15.49 -59.62 21.91
N THR A 3 -15.77 -58.38 21.48
CA THR A 3 -16.97 -57.89 20.72
C THR A 3 -16.88 -56.36 20.60
N ARG A 4 -16.33 -55.80 19.52
CA ARG A 4 -17.01 -55.27 18.30
C ARG A 4 -18.29 -54.46 18.59
N SER A 5 -18.24 -53.14 18.33
CA SER A 5 -19.42 -52.28 18.20
C SER A 5 -19.18 -51.23 17.10
N ASN A 6 -19.84 -51.50 15.97
CA ASN A 6 -20.55 -50.61 15.05
C ASN A 6 -19.98 -49.22 14.72
N ALA A 7 -19.36 -49.12 13.54
CA ALA A 7 -19.30 -47.88 12.76
C ALA A 7 -20.18 -48.07 11.50
N MET A 8 -21.17 -47.20 11.39
CA MET A 8 -22.19 -47.11 10.36
C MET A 8 -21.56 -46.69 9.03
N ILE A 9 -21.62 -47.56 8.02
CA ILE A 9 -21.16 -47.29 6.65
C ILE A 9 -22.27 -46.54 5.93
N LEU A 10 -22.06 -45.25 5.68
CA LEU A 10 -22.96 -44.41 4.89
C LEU A 10 -22.77 -44.72 3.39
N THR A 11 -23.84 -45.23 2.81
CA THR A 11 -24.01 -45.60 1.41
C THR A 11 -23.99 -44.34 0.53
N PHE A 12 -22.94 -44.16 -0.28
CA PHE A 12 -22.99 -43.20 -1.40
C PHE A 12 -23.51 -43.94 -2.63
N GLY A 13 -24.81 -43.82 -2.86
CA GLY A 13 -25.45 -44.22 -4.11
C GLY A 13 -25.03 -43.28 -5.22
N GLY A 14 -24.37 -43.82 -6.25
CA GLY A 14 -24.26 -43.16 -7.54
C GLY A 14 -25.56 -43.32 -8.32
N LEU A 15 -25.92 -42.31 -9.11
CA LEU A 15 -26.15 -42.47 -10.56
C LEU A 15 -26.50 -41.13 -11.23
N LEU A 16 -25.93 -40.97 -12.42
CA LEU A 16 -26.43 -40.28 -13.62
C LEU A 16 -26.41 -38.74 -13.72
N PHE A 17 -25.31 -38.27 -14.34
CA PHE A 17 -25.25 -37.50 -15.59
C PHE A 17 -26.43 -36.61 -15.99
N ALA A 18 -26.16 -35.30 -16.02
CA ALA A 18 -26.67 -34.40 -17.05
C ALA A 18 -25.53 -33.48 -17.49
N THR A 19 -24.87 -33.85 -18.59
CA THR A 19 -23.83 -33.07 -19.24
C THR A 19 -24.50 -31.98 -20.08
N VAL A 20 -24.46 -30.73 -19.62
CA VAL A 20 -24.78 -29.57 -20.46
C VAL A 20 -23.48 -29.09 -21.08
N TYR A 21 -23.27 -29.43 -22.34
CA TYR A 21 -22.25 -28.79 -23.17
C TYR A 21 -22.74 -27.39 -23.53
N LEU A 22 -22.20 -26.38 -22.85
CA LEU A 22 -22.27 -25.01 -23.33
C LEU A 22 -20.95 -24.71 -24.06
N SER A 23 -20.91 -25.02 -25.35
CA SER A 23 -19.82 -24.63 -26.24
C SER A 23 -19.92 -23.12 -26.55
N GLY A 24 -19.48 -22.31 -25.60
CA GLY A 24 -19.14 -20.91 -25.84
C GLY A 24 -17.77 -20.83 -26.48
N GLY A 25 -17.71 -20.87 -27.81
CA GLY A 25 -16.50 -20.54 -28.55
C GLY A 25 -16.21 -19.05 -28.40
N THR A 26 -15.39 -18.67 -27.42
CA THR A 26 -14.78 -17.35 -27.42
C THR A 26 -13.62 -17.39 -28.40
N THR A 27 -13.84 -16.89 -29.62
CA THR A 27 -12.75 -16.43 -30.46
C THR A 27 -11.98 -15.38 -29.66
N TYR A 28 -10.77 -15.72 -29.23
CA TYR A 28 -9.79 -14.73 -28.79
C TYR A 28 -9.45 -13.92 -30.04
N ALA A 29 -10.15 -12.80 -30.22
CA ALA A 29 -9.63 -11.76 -31.08
C ALA A 29 -8.31 -11.31 -30.44
N GLU A 30 -7.21 -11.70 -31.09
CA GLU A 30 -5.90 -11.10 -30.92
C GLU A 30 -6.11 -9.58 -30.91
N PRO A 31 -5.70 -8.84 -29.86
CA PRO A 31 -5.64 -7.40 -29.97
C PRO A 31 -4.55 -7.12 -31.00
N ALA A 32 -4.98 -6.91 -32.25
CA ALA A 32 -4.18 -6.19 -33.21
C ALA A 32 -3.64 -4.97 -32.47
N ALA A 33 -2.31 -4.84 -32.43
CA ALA A 33 -1.61 -3.68 -31.90
C ALA A 33 -1.97 -2.46 -32.77
N GLY A 34 -3.20 -1.99 -32.61
CA GLY A 34 -3.73 -0.79 -33.22
C GLY A 34 -3.50 0.34 -32.26
N ASN A 35 -2.65 1.28 -32.66
CA ASN A 35 -2.44 2.58 -32.04
C ASN A 35 -3.77 3.36 -31.96
N GLY A 36 -4.62 3.01 -30.99
CA GLY A 36 -6.01 3.45 -30.89
C GLY A 36 -6.27 4.60 -29.91
N LEU A 37 -5.24 5.33 -29.48
CA LEU A 37 -5.38 6.44 -28.52
C LEU A 37 -5.25 7.84 -29.13
N ASN A 38 -5.02 7.95 -30.44
CA ASN A 38 -4.71 9.24 -31.08
C ASN A 38 -5.93 10.11 -31.43
N ASN A 39 -7.16 9.63 -31.16
CA ASN A 39 -8.38 10.33 -31.57
C ASN A 39 -9.46 10.42 -30.46
N ALA A 40 -9.04 10.45 -29.19
CA ALA A 40 -9.91 10.93 -28.14
C ALA A 40 -10.12 12.44 -28.33
N ASN A 41 -11.19 12.80 -29.06
CA ASN A 41 -11.70 14.14 -29.16
C ASN A 41 -11.97 14.65 -27.73
N LYS A 42 -11.01 15.40 -27.17
CA LYS A 42 -11.09 16.00 -25.84
C LYS A 42 -12.15 17.09 -25.86
N LYS A 43 -13.43 16.71 -25.85
CA LYS A 43 -14.50 17.64 -25.49
C LYS A 43 -14.25 18.06 -24.05
N THR A 44 -13.75 19.28 -23.90
CA THR A 44 -13.50 19.89 -22.59
C THR A 44 -14.86 20.00 -21.91
N ALA A 45 -15.03 19.31 -20.77
CA ALA A 45 -16.26 19.42 -19.99
C ALA A 45 -16.47 20.90 -19.59
N PRO A 46 -17.69 21.43 -19.66
CA PRO A 46 -17.96 22.80 -19.23
C PRO A 46 -17.62 22.92 -17.74
N VAL A 47 -16.78 23.90 -17.41
CA VAL A 47 -16.36 24.17 -16.03
C VAL A 47 -17.57 24.70 -15.26
N LYS A 48 -18.18 23.84 -14.42
CA LYS A 48 -19.28 24.24 -13.53
C LYS A 48 -18.75 25.25 -12.51
N ARG A 49 -19.32 26.46 -12.46
CA ARG A 49 -18.98 27.47 -11.46
C ARG A 49 -19.53 27.09 -10.10
N ASP A 50 -18.72 27.32 -9.07
CA ASP A 50 -19.16 27.22 -7.69
C ASP A 50 -20.05 28.44 -7.34
N PRO A 51 -21.27 28.25 -6.80
CA PRO A 51 -22.16 29.35 -6.41
C PRO A 51 -21.62 30.21 -5.25
N PHE A 52 -20.59 29.75 -4.54
CA PHE A 52 -19.94 30.51 -3.46
C PHE A 52 -18.75 31.35 -3.95
N TRP A 53 -18.39 31.30 -5.23
CA TRP A 53 -17.32 32.14 -5.78
C TRP A 53 -17.82 33.54 -6.16
N PRO A 54 -17.06 34.60 -5.84
CA PRO A 54 -17.37 35.95 -6.27
C PRO A 54 -17.59 36.04 -7.78
N LEU A 55 -18.43 37.00 -8.19
CA LEU A 55 -18.57 37.38 -9.60
C LEU A 55 -17.18 37.68 -10.18
N ASN A 56 -16.85 37.06 -11.31
CA ASN A 56 -15.54 37.12 -11.99
C ASN A 56 -14.35 36.41 -11.33
N TYR A 57 -14.53 35.69 -10.21
CA TYR A 57 -13.46 34.82 -9.70
C TYR A 57 -13.28 33.59 -10.59
N VAL A 58 -12.06 33.36 -11.07
CA VAL A 58 -11.61 32.15 -11.76
C VAL A 58 -10.40 31.64 -10.99
N PRO A 59 -10.45 30.44 -10.37
CA PRO A 59 -9.29 29.95 -9.64
C PRO A 59 -8.12 29.76 -10.59
N GLU A 60 -6.94 30.16 -10.15
CA GLU A 60 -5.72 29.84 -10.85
C GLU A 60 -5.59 28.32 -10.92
N ARG A 61 -5.47 27.80 -12.15
CA ARG A 61 -5.08 26.40 -12.32
C ARG A 61 -3.64 26.30 -11.88
N ILE A 62 -3.41 25.72 -10.71
CA ILE A 62 -2.07 25.31 -10.28
C ILE A 62 -1.57 24.39 -11.40
N LYS A 63 -0.70 24.92 -12.26
CA LYS A 63 0.12 24.07 -13.10
C LYS A 63 0.91 23.25 -12.10
N ASN A 64 0.78 21.94 -12.15
CA ASN A 64 1.74 21.06 -11.49
C ASN A 64 3.09 21.30 -12.19
N GLU A 65 3.74 22.42 -11.86
CA GLU A 65 5.17 22.46 -11.80
C GLU A 65 5.49 21.33 -10.85
N THR A 66 5.97 20.23 -11.42
CA THR A 66 6.74 19.23 -10.72
C THR A 66 7.48 19.95 -9.61
N LEU A 67 7.17 19.64 -8.34
CA LEU A 67 7.90 20.11 -7.17
C LEU A 67 9.35 19.62 -7.31
N SER A 68 10.11 20.27 -8.19
CA SER A 68 11.54 20.17 -8.35
C SER A 68 12.14 21.23 -7.43
N ASN A 69 11.79 21.09 -6.16
CA ASN A 69 12.60 21.61 -5.07
C ASN A 69 13.14 20.40 -4.29
N ALA A 70 13.56 19.37 -5.04
CA ALA A 70 14.61 18.49 -4.57
C ALA A 70 15.86 19.36 -4.61
N GLN A 71 16.10 20.08 -3.52
CA GLN A 71 17.40 20.60 -3.19
C GLN A 71 18.33 19.39 -3.33
N SER A 72 19.10 19.34 -4.42
CA SER A 72 19.97 18.20 -4.72
C SER A 72 21.11 18.26 -3.71
N VAL A 73 20.83 17.80 -2.51
CA VAL A 73 21.84 17.65 -1.48
C VAL A 73 22.74 16.55 -1.99
N ASN A 74 23.90 16.96 -2.50
CA ASN A 74 24.94 16.09 -3.04
C ASN A 74 25.64 15.32 -1.90
N GLY A 75 24.87 14.92 -0.89
CA GLY A 75 25.27 14.09 0.22
C GLY A 75 25.19 12.64 -0.24
N LYS A 76 26.29 11.91 -0.05
CA LYS A 76 26.28 10.47 -0.25
C LYS A 76 25.20 9.87 0.66
N GLN A 77 24.23 9.19 0.07
CA GLN A 77 23.18 8.50 0.82
C GLN A 77 23.81 7.44 1.74
N ASP A 78 23.66 7.60 3.05
CA ASP A 78 24.17 6.68 4.07
C ASP A 78 23.06 6.27 5.04
N TRP A 79 22.32 5.25 4.64
CA TRP A 79 21.27 4.65 5.46
C TRP A 79 21.78 4.09 6.78
N ASN A 80 23.02 3.61 6.84
CA ASN A 80 23.55 3.00 8.04
C ASN A 80 23.88 4.07 9.08
N ALA A 81 24.51 5.17 8.65
CA ALA A 81 24.73 6.33 9.52
C ALA A 81 23.40 6.93 9.99
N ALA A 82 22.40 7.05 9.12
CA ALA A 82 21.09 7.57 9.47
C ALA A 82 20.35 6.63 10.46
N MET A 83 20.45 5.31 10.27
CA MET A 83 19.85 4.31 11.18
C MET A 83 20.42 4.39 12.60
N LYS A 84 21.72 4.72 12.75
CA LYS A 84 22.34 4.88 14.09
C LYS A 84 21.76 6.04 14.89
N GLN A 85 21.13 7.00 14.24
CA GLN A 85 20.44 8.10 14.92
C GLN A 85 19.00 7.74 15.32
N VAL A 86 18.45 6.64 14.80
CA VAL A 86 17.16 6.13 15.22
C VAL A 86 17.33 5.42 16.57
N VAL A 87 16.80 6.03 17.62
CA VAL A 87 16.84 5.48 18.98
C VAL A 87 15.51 4.82 19.30
N ILE A 88 15.54 3.51 19.56
CA ILE A 88 14.38 2.77 20.06
C ILE A 88 14.47 2.78 21.59
N ASN A 89 13.61 3.57 22.24
CA ASN A 89 13.59 3.70 23.69
C ASN A 89 12.91 2.50 24.38
N GLY A 90 11.99 1.83 23.69
CA GLY A 90 11.31 0.66 24.22
C GLY A 90 10.15 0.21 23.34
N VAL A 91 9.66 -0.99 23.62
CA VAL A 91 8.46 -1.55 23.01
C VAL A 91 7.49 -1.91 24.12
N SER A 92 6.21 -1.61 23.93
CA SER A 92 5.17 -1.98 24.87
C SER A 92 3.95 -2.49 24.10
N SER A 93 3.14 -3.28 24.79
CA SER A 93 1.93 -3.86 24.23
C SER A 93 0.74 -3.50 25.11
N ARG A 94 -0.36 -3.10 24.50
CA ARG A 94 -1.65 -2.94 25.18
C ARG A 94 -2.37 -4.29 25.24
N SER A 95 -3.36 -4.37 26.13
CA SER A 95 -4.22 -5.53 26.38
C SER A 95 -4.89 -6.12 25.13
N ASP A 96 -4.97 -5.37 24.03
CA ASP A 96 -5.70 -5.74 22.81
C ASP A 96 -4.78 -6.24 21.68
N ASN A 97 -3.59 -6.77 22.01
CA ASN A 97 -2.54 -7.18 21.07
C ASN A 97 -1.93 -6.04 20.23
N GLU A 98 -2.32 -4.79 20.48
CA GLU A 98 -1.68 -3.62 19.89
C GLU A 98 -0.28 -3.44 20.47
N CYS A 99 0.73 -3.54 19.61
CA CYS A 99 2.12 -3.28 19.97
C CYS A 99 2.52 -1.89 19.45
N PHE A 100 3.22 -1.14 20.29
CA PHE A 100 3.74 0.17 19.95
C PHE A 100 5.19 0.28 20.42
N ALA A 101 5.99 1.03 19.67
CA ALA A 101 7.39 1.29 19.97
C ALA A 101 7.57 2.78 20.27
N VAL A 102 8.42 3.10 21.24
CA VAL A 102 8.86 4.47 21.45
C VAL A 102 10.14 4.66 20.64
N ILE A 103 10.05 5.44 19.56
CA ILE A 103 11.16 5.72 18.64
C ILE A 103 11.42 7.22 18.66
N ASN A 104 12.67 7.63 18.93
CA ASN A 104 13.08 9.02 19.10
C ASN A 104 12.17 9.77 20.11
N GLY A 105 11.79 9.10 21.21
CA GLY A 105 10.91 9.66 22.24
C GLY A 105 9.43 9.78 21.86
N ARG A 106 9.01 9.30 20.67
CA ARG A 106 7.62 9.32 20.22
C ARG A 106 7.05 7.92 20.14
N VAL A 107 5.81 7.74 20.58
CA VAL A 107 5.08 6.49 20.40
C VAL A 107 4.76 6.33 18.91
N LYS A 108 5.10 5.16 18.37
CA LYS A 108 4.91 4.77 16.99
C LYS A 108 4.23 3.41 16.89
N SER A 109 3.23 3.32 16.04
CA SER A 109 2.51 2.10 15.72
C SER A 109 3.00 1.47 14.41
N MET A 110 2.60 0.23 14.14
CA MET A 110 2.85 -0.41 12.85
C MET A 110 2.27 0.42 11.70
N GLY A 111 3.02 0.53 10.61
CA GLY A 111 2.65 1.32 9.43
C GLY A 111 2.97 2.82 9.54
N GLU A 112 3.36 3.31 10.72
CA GLU A 112 3.78 4.70 10.86
C GLU A 112 5.20 4.94 10.38
N THR A 113 5.53 6.20 10.08
CA THR A 113 6.85 6.60 9.60
C THR A 113 7.71 7.23 10.68
N VAL A 114 9.01 7.04 10.50
CA VAL A 114 10.09 7.66 11.28
C VAL A 114 11.00 8.39 10.30
N SER A 115 11.28 9.66 10.57
CA SER A 115 12.16 10.48 9.73
C SER A 115 13.35 10.98 10.56
N VAL A 116 14.53 10.94 9.94
CA VAL A 116 15.78 11.44 10.52
C VAL A 116 16.51 12.27 9.47
N SER A 117 16.93 13.47 9.84
CA SER A 117 17.75 14.35 9.01
C SER A 117 19.24 14.08 9.28
N LEU A 118 19.98 13.66 8.26
CA LEU A 118 21.43 13.48 8.33
C LEU A 118 22.10 14.10 7.10
N GLY A 119 23.03 15.03 7.31
CA GLY A 119 23.80 15.63 6.22
C GLY A 119 22.94 16.42 5.23
N GLY A 120 21.82 16.99 5.69
CA GLY A 120 20.85 17.70 4.85
C GLY A 120 19.88 16.80 4.08
N LEU A 121 19.98 15.48 4.23
CA LEU A 121 19.05 14.51 3.64
C LEU A 121 18.09 13.97 4.70
N ASP A 122 16.81 13.86 4.35
CA ASP A 122 15.75 13.32 5.18
C ASP A 122 15.52 11.84 4.85
N TYR A 123 15.99 10.96 5.72
CA TYR A 123 15.79 9.53 5.63
C TYR A 123 14.49 9.15 6.31
N THR A 124 13.62 8.46 5.58
CA THR A 124 12.31 8.02 6.07
C THR A 124 12.21 6.51 6.03
N TRP A 125 11.78 5.93 7.15
CA TRP A 125 11.43 4.52 7.29
C TRP A 125 9.97 4.37 7.67
N VAL A 126 9.40 3.23 7.33
CA VAL A 126 8.12 2.76 7.87
C VAL A 126 8.35 1.66 8.89
N VAL A 127 7.58 1.68 9.97
CA VAL A 127 7.55 0.61 10.96
C VAL A 127 6.80 -0.57 10.37
N ASP A 128 7.55 -1.61 9.99
CA ASP A 128 7.02 -2.78 9.30
C ASP A 128 6.48 -3.82 10.29
N ASP A 129 7.17 -4.00 11.41
CA ASP A 129 6.83 -5.01 12.43
C ASP A 129 7.32 -4.56 13.81
N ILE A 130 6.53 -4.85 14.86
CA ILE A 130 6.86 -4.56 16.26
C ILE A 130 6.67 -5.84 17.06
N ASN A 131 7.76 -6.41 17.54
CA ASN A 131 7.73 -7.65 18.31
C ASN A 131 7.69 -7.34 19.82
N LYS A 132 6.86 -8.09 20.57
CA LYS A 132 6.77 -8.03 22.04
C LYS A 132 8.11 -8.30 22.76
N ALA A 133 9.05 -8.98 22.10
CA ALA A 133 10.41 -9.19 22.60
C ALA A 133 11.31 -7.94 22.56
N GLY A 134 10.79 -6.77 22.13
CA GLY A 134 11.55 -5.51 22.10
C GLY A 134 12.21 -5.19 20.77
N SER A 135 11.99 -6.00 19.74
CA SER A 135 12.55 -5.77 18.40
C SER A 135 11.57 -5.01 17.51
N VAL A 136 12.07 -4.04 16.74
CA VAL A 136 11.31 -3.28 15.75
C VAL A 136 11.96 -3.45 14.39
N LYS A 137 11.18 -3.83 13.37
CA LYS A 137 11.65 -3.85 11.98
C LYS A 137 11.27 -2.56 11.28
N LEU A 138 12.26 -1.93 10.69
CA LEU A 138 12.11 -0.71 9.92
C LEU A 138 12.41 -1.00 8.46
N ARG A 139 11.51 -0.63 7.57
CA ARG A 139 11.69 -0.74 6.12
C ARG A 139 11.97 0.64 5.54
N GLN A 140 13.02 0.74 4.73
CA GLN A 140 13.38 2.00 4.05
C GLN A 140 12.26 2.41 3.10
N LEU A 141 11.85 3.69 3.18
CA LEU A 141 10.78 4.22 2.34
C LEU A 141 11.33 5.22 1.33
N SER A 142 12.04 6.25 1.79
CA SER A 142 12.55 7.30 0.92
C SER A 142 13.71 8.06 1.56
N VAL A 143 14.56 8.64 0.71
CA VAL A 143 15.47 9.74 1.08
C VAL A 143 15.07 10.97 0.27
N LYS A 144 15.13 12.15 0.87
CA LYS A 144 14.89 13.44 0.20
C LYS A 144 15.99 14.43 0.51
#